data_AF-U2FDS3-F1
#
_entry.id   AF-U2FDS3-F1
#
_cell.length_a   1.000
_cell.length_b   1.000
_cell.length_c   1.000
_cell.angle_alpha   90.00
_cell.angle_beta   90.00
_cell.angle_gamma   90.00
#
_symmetry.space_group_name_H-M   'P 1'
#
loop_
_entity.id
_entity.type
_entity.pdbx_description
1 polymer ?
#
loop_
_entity_poly.entity_id
_entity_poly.type
_entity_poly.pdbx_seq_one_letter_code
_entity_poly.pdbx_strand_id
1 'polypeptide(L)'
;SPDEAALEAAREHCRSAAATVLADPVVGPDSTVLDLAESSARPILVETRPPTERNHAGPDARACYRDLESRALTASIHGLVPAIAEATSPQAVPADD
;
A
#
# COMPACT_ATOMS: atom_id res chain seq x y z
N SER A 1 1.76 15.93 -12.79
CA SER A 1 1.47 15.60 -11.39
C SER A 1 -0.01 15.85 -11.14
N PRO A 2 -0.70 15.01 -10.35
CA PRO A 2 -2.07 15.26 -9.92
C PRO A 2 -2.14 16.59 -9.16
N ASP A 3 -3.33 17.21 -9.10
CA ASP A 3 -3.52 18.40 -8.27
C ASP A 3 -3.54 18.05 -6.77
N GLU A 4 -3.17 19.01 -5.92
CA GLU A 4 -3.00 18.81 -4.48
C GLU A 4 -4.32 18.42 -3.79
N ALA A 5 -5.45 18.95 -4.26
CA ALA A 5 -6.76 18.65 -3.69
C ALA A 5 -7.18 17.19 -3.94
N ALA A 6 -6.88 16.67 -5.13
CA ALA A 6 -7.10 15.27 -5.48
C ALA A 6 -6.19 14.34 -4.67
N LEU A 7 -4.94 14.74 -4.42
CA LEU A 7 -4.02 14.01 -3.56
C LEU A 7 -4.53 13.92 -2.12
N GLU A 8 -4.93 15.04 -1.53
CA GLU A 8 -5.45 15.04 -0.16
C GLU A 8 -6.75 14.23 -0.05
N ALA A 9 -7.66 14.37 -1.03
CA ALA A 9 -8.86 13.56 -1.08
C ALA A 9 -8.53 12.05 -1.14
N ALA A 10 -7.53 11.65 -1.94
CA ALA A 10 -7.10 10.27 -2.03
C ALA A 10 -6.48 9.78 -0.71
N ARG A 11 -5.68 10.61 -0.01
CA ARG A 11 -5.14 10.29 1.33
C ARG A 11 -6.26 10.03 2.34
N GLU A 12 -7.28 10.88 2.38
CA GLU A 12 -8.45 10.71 3.25
C GLU A 12 -9.23 9.41 2.92
N HIS A 13 -9.38 9.09 1.63
CA HIS A 13 -10.00 7.84 1.22
C HIS A 13 -9.17 6.62 1.67
N CYS A 14 -7.84 6.67 1.54
CA CYS A 14 -6.96 5.59 2.02
C CYS A 14 -7.03 5.42 3.55
N ARG A 15 -7.13 6.52 4.31
CA ARG A 15 -7.26 6.49 5.78
C ARG A 15 -8.56 5.85 6.25
N SER A 16 -9.66 6.10 5.54
CA SER A 16 -11.00 5.64 5.90
C SER A 16 -11.40 4.31 5.25
N ALA A 17 -10.64 3.84 4.25
CA ALA A 17 -10.92 2.59 3.56
C ALA A 17 -10.77 1.39 4.50
N ALA A 18 -11.74 0.47 4.43
CA ALA A 18 -11.65 -0.79 5.16
C ALA A 18 -10.43 -1.63 4.71
N ALA A 19 -10.08 -1.57 3.43
CA ALA A 19 -8.87 -2.17 2.89
C ALA A 19 -8.35 -1.32 1.71
N THR A 20 -7.03 -1.25 1.57
CA THR A 20 -6.35 -0.63 0.42
C THR A 20 -5.55 -1.69 -0.30
N VAL A 21 -5.81 -1.87 -1.60
CA VAL A 21 -5.09 -2.86 -2.43
C VAL A 21 -4.24 -2.12 -3.45
N LEU A 22 -2.95 -2.43 -3.48
CA LEU A 22 -1.98 -1.92 -4.42
C LEU A 22 -1.57 -3.06 -5.35
N ALA A 23 -2.12 -3.09 -6.56
CA ALA A 23 -1.79 -4.09 -7.56
C ALA A 23 -0.71 -3.54 -8.51
N ASP A 24 0.46 -4.16 -8.48
CA ASP A 24 1.64 -3.77 -9.27
C ASP A 24 1.88 -2.25 -9.26
N PRO A 25 1.96 -1.60 -8.08
CA PRO A 25 2.14 -0.16 -8.02
C PRO A 25 3.38 0.27 -8.79
N VAL A 26 3.20 1.25 -9.67
CA VAL A 26 4.29 1.89 -10.40
C VAL A 26 4.81 3.03 -9.54
N VAL A 27 6.10 2.96 -9.19
CA VAL A 27 6.76 3.98 -8.39
C VAL A 27 7.35 5.02 -9.35
N GLY A 28 6.56 6.06 -9.58
CA GLY A 28 6.95 7.23 -10.37
C GLY A 28 7.81 8.21 -9.55
N PRO A 29 8.48 9.17 -10.23
CA PRO A 29 9.45 10.09 -9.61
C PRO A 29 8.86 10.97 -8.50
N ASP A 30 7.55 11.15 -8.48
CA ASP A 30 6.83 11.89 -7.44
C ASP A 30 6.45 11.04 -6.23
N SER A 31 6.69 9.72 -6.27
CA SER A 31 6.41 8.74 -5.21
C SER A 31 4.97 8.75 -4.66
N THR A 32 4.03 9.40 -5.37
CA THR A 32 2.63 9.59 -4.96
C THR A 32 1.96 8.30 -4.49
N VAL A 33 2.24 7.17 -5.14
CA VAL A 33 1.63 5.87 -4.79
C VAL A 33 2.08 5.37 -3.43
N LEU A 34 3.31 5.71 -3.01
CA LEU A 34 3.88 5.34 -1.71
C LEU A 34 3.25 6.20 -0.60
N ASP A 35 3.09 7.50 -0.82
CA ASP A 35 2.41 8.41 0.11
C ASP A 35 0.95 7.97 0.38
N LEU A 36 0.24 7.53 -0.67
CA LEU A 36 -1.11 6.99 -0.52
C LEU A 36 -1.11 5.66 0.24
N ALA A 37 -0.10 4.81 0.00
CA ALA A 37 0.07 3.57 0.74
C ALA A 37 0.36 3.83 2.22
N GLU A 38 1.11 4.88 2.57
CA GLU A 38 1.37 5.32 3.96
C GLU A 38 0.11 5.78 4.69
N SER A 39 -0.84 6.35 3.94
CA SER A 39 -2.13 6.73 4.48
C SER A 39 -3.01 5.53 4.85
N SER A 40 -2.66 4.32 4.41
CA SER A 40 -3.34 3.08 4.78
C SER A 40 -2.66 2.39 5.96
N ALA A 41 -3.46 1.98 6.95
CA ALA A 41 -2.95 1.31 8.15
C ALA A 41 -2.32 -0.07 7.84
N ARG A 42 -2.93 -0.84 6.93
CA ARG A 42 -2.48 -2.19 6.57
C ARG A 42 -2.73 -2.46 5.07
N PRO A 43 -1.91 -1.90 4.18
CA PRO A 43 -2.10 -2.05 2.74
C PRO A 43 -1.87 -3.50 2.31
N ILE A 44 -2.59 -3.94 1.28
CA ILE A 44 -2.41 -5.23 0.63
C ILE A 44 -1.64 -5.02 -0.67
N LEU A 45 -0.53 -5.70 -0.83
CA LEU A 45 0.29 -5.63 -2.03
C LEU A 45 0.06 -6.88 -2.90
N VAL A 46 -0.27 -6.67 -4.16
CA VAL A 46 -0.41 -7.73 -5.16
C VAL A 46 0.61 -7.49 -6.26
N GLU A 47 1.65 -8.32 -6.31
CA GLU A 47 2.72 -8.19 -7.29
C GLU A 47 2.67 -9.34 -8.31
N THR A 48 2.50 -8.98 -9.58
CA THR A 48 2.63 -9.92 -10.70
C THR A 48 3.86 -9.61 -11.56
N ARG A 49 4.47 -8.44 -11.36
CA ARG A 49 5.69 -7.99 -12.04
C ARG A 49 6.81 -7.64 -11.05
N PRO A 50 8.07 -7.94 -11.38
CA PRO A 50 9.19 -7.62 -10.50
C PRO A 50 9.35 -6.09 -10.32
N PRO A 51 9.81 -5.61 -9.15
CA PRO A 51 9.99 -4.18 -8.87
C PRO A 51 10.89 -3.44 -9.87
N THR A 52 11.85 -4.13 -10.50
CA THR A 52 12.72 -3.56 -11.53
C THR A 52 11.98 -3.08 -12.79
N GLU A 53 10.78 -3.62 -13.03
CA GLU A 53 9.91 -3.20 -14.15
C GLU A 53 8.96 -2.06 -13.77
N ARG A 54 8.90 -1.68 -12.48
CA ARG A 54 7.90 -0.75 -11.93
C ARG A 54 8.49 0.43 -11.17
N ASN A 55 9.77 0.38 -10.79
CA ASN A 55 10.47 1.50 -10.16
C ASN A 55 11.14 2.40 -11.20
N HIS A 56 10.59 3.60 -11.38
CA HIS A 56 11.12 4.64 -12.27
C HIS A 56 11.71 5.84 -11.50
N ALA A 57 11.75 5.77 -10.17
CA ALA A 57 12.10 6.87 -9.29
C ALA A 57 13.48 6.73 -8.62
N GLY A 58 14.18 5.61 -8.87
CA GLY A 58 15.55 5.41 -8.44
C GLY A 58 15.69 4.79 -7.04
N PRO A 59 16.89 4.91 -6.42
CA PRO A 59 17.24 4.18 -5.19
C PRO A 59 16.45 4.60 -3.94
N ASP A 60 16.10 5.88 -3.78
CA ASP A 60 15.39 6.38 -2.61
C ASP A 60 13.95 5.84 -2.58
N ALA A 61 13.28 5.88 -3.73
CA ALA A 61 11.96 5.30 -3.89
C ALA A 61 11.96 3.77 -3.69
N ARG A 62 13.10 3.11 -3.97
CA ARG A 62 13.29 1.69 -3.64
C ARG A 62 13.33 1.46 -2.13
N ALA A 63 13.88 2.38 -1.35
CA ALA A 63 13.88 2.28 0.11
C ALA A 63 12.45 2.39 0.66
N CYS A 64 11.73 3.43 0.26
CA CYS A 64 10.32 3.62 0.64
C CYS A 64 9.43 2.43 0.20
N TYR A 65 9.70 1.85 -0.97
CA TYR A 65 9.01 0.64 -1.42
C TYR A 65 9.25 -0.56 -0.50
N ARG A 66 10.50 -0.79 -0.06
CA ARG A 66 10.81 -1.88 0.88
C ARG A 66 10.16 -1.66 2.23
N ASP A 67 10.07 -0.41 2.68
CA ASP A 67 9.39 -0.07 3.93
C ASP A 67 7.89 -0.38 3.82
N LEU A 68 7.26 -0.03 2.69
CA LEU A 68 5.90 -0.46 2.37
C LEU A 68 5.76 -1.98 2.35
N GLU A 69 6.66 -2.70 1.67
CA GLU A 69 6.64 -4.16 1.56
C GLU A 69 6.73 -4.82 2.95
N SER A 70 7.53 -4.27 3.87
CA SER A 70 7.72 -4.81 5.21
C SER A 70 6.46 -4.77 6.10
N ARG A 71 5.55 -3.83 5.84
CA ARG A 71 4.31 -3.63 6.61
C ARG A 71 3.04 -4.07 5.89
N ALA A 72 3.14 -4.32 4.58
CA ALA A 72 2.02 -4.73 3.76
C ALA A 72 1.68 -6.21 3.96
N LEU A 73 0.43 -6.56 3.74
CA LEU A 73 0.03 -7.95 3.50
C LEU A 73 0.26 -8.28 2.03
N THR A 74 1.18 -9.18 1.74
CA THR A 74 1.42 -9.63 0.36
C THR A 74 0.43 -10.73 -0.02
N ALA A 75 -0.24 -10.57 -1.16
CA ALA A 75 -1.20 -11.53 -1.68
C ALA A 75 -1.01 -11.77 -3.18
N SER A 76 -1.34 -12.97 -3.64
CA SER A 76 -1.59 -13.22 -5.06
C SER A 76 -3.01 -12.80 -5.43
N ILE A 77 -3.31 -12.69 -6.73
CA ILE A 77 -4.69 -12.45 -7.21
C ILE A 77 -5.67 -13.49 -6.64
N HIS A 78 -5.28 -14.76 -6.58
CA HIS A 78 -6.10 -15.83 -6.02
C HIS A 78 -6.21 -15.79 -4.49
N GLY A 79 -5.25 -15.15 -3.82
CA GLY A 79 -5.23 -14.93 -2.37
C GLY A 79 -5.81 -13.59 -1.92
N LEU A 80 -6.38 -12.80 -2.83
CA LEU A 80 -6.79 -11.43 -2.50
C LEU A 80 -7.96 -11.40 -1.50
N VAL A 81 -8.97 -12.25 -1.70
CA VAL A 81 -10.14 -12.31 -0.80
C VAL A 81 -9.74 -12.64 0.65
N PRO A 82 -8.95 -13.71 0.93
CA PRO A 82 -8.51 -13.96 2.30
C PRO A 82 -7.62 -12.83 2.86
N ALA A 83 -6.78 -12.20 2.04
CA ALA A 83 -5.97 -11.06 2.48
C ALA A 83 -6.82 -9.84 2.89
N ILE A 84 -7.90 -9.55 2.16
CA ILE A 84 -8.87 -8.50 2.52
C ILE A 84 -9.55 -8.82 3.85
N ALA A 85 -9.99 -10.06 4.04
CA ALA A 85 -10.61 -10.49 5.29
C ALA A 85 -9.63 -10.33 6.47
N GLU A 86 -8.36 -10.67 6.27
CA GLU A 86 -7.33 -10.51 7.29
C GLU A 86 -7.06 -9.03 7.60
N ALA A 87 -6.89 -8.19 6.57
CA ALA A 87 -6.63 -6.76 6.70
C ALA A 87 -7.74 -6.01 7.45
N THR A 88 -8.99 -6.43 7.23
CA THR A 88 -10.19 -5.83 7.85
C THR A 88 -10.56 -6.44 9.20
N SER A 89 -9.90 -7.55 9.58
CA SER A 89 -10.16 -8.17 10.88
C SER A 89 -9.61 -7.28 12.00
N PRO A 90 -10.40 -7.01 13.06
CA PRO A 90 -9.91 -6.26 14.21
C PRO A 90 -8.75 -7.03 14.83
N GLN A 91 -7.56 -6.42 14.91
CA GLN A 91 -6.47 -6.99 15.71
C GLN A 91 -6.95 -7.08 17.16
N ALA A 92 -6.92 -8.29 17.71
CA ALA A 92 -7.12 -8.48 19.15
C ALA A 92 -6.01 -7.69 19.86
N VAL A 93 -6.38 -6.61 20.55
CA VAL A 93 -5.48 -5.95 21.48
C VAL A 93 -5.22 -6.97 22.59
N PRO A 94 -3.96 -7.41 22.83
CA PRO A 94 -3.68 -8.23 23.99
C PRO A 94 -4.13 -7.42 25.21
N ALA A 95 -5.00 -8.00 26.03
CA ALA A 95 -5.31 -7.42 27.32
C ALA A 95 -3.99 -7.43 28.12
N ASP A 96 -3.47 -6.24 28.44
CA ASP A 96 -2.43 -6.10 29.46
C ASP A 96 -3.04 -6.57 30.79
N ASP A 97 -2.58 -7.72 31.30
CA ASP A 97 -2.81 -8.22 32.67
C ASP A 97 -1.79 -7.61 33.65
#